data_AF-A0A7W1F0J3-F1
#
_entry.id   AF-A0A7W1F0J3-F1
#
_cell.length_a   1.000
_cell.length_b   1.000
_cell.length_c   1.000
_cell.angle_alpha   90.00
_cell.angle_beta   90.00
_cell.angle_gamma   90.00
#
_symmetry.space_group_name_H-M   'P 1'
#
loop_
_entity.id
_entity.type
_entity.pdbx_description
1 polymer ?
#
loop_
_entity_poly.entity_id
_entity_poly.type
_entity_poly.pdbx_seq_one_letter_code
_entity_poly.pdbx_strand_id
1 'polypeptide(L)'
;MKRTRAFTLIEMLVVVTIIAVLMGLLLPLMNTALMSARVSGTTQRMNGIMVGLNGLSRTSGGATLALQRAAGLGGVLRIDYPNGNLVAAEGSWLDYTLPYHLRFPCGLPQTQFVNGYYAVQTTDLPPATFQLASMNARRSTELLAAAGVLPTTAGAAAYNTDRSANAPWNDRWGNPLLVAYALYQFSPAPAQALDGYFDNQWRLVNERYGRTRSLLVSIGAAGPNLPVGYSISDLAVAGAHDGSLDNLWDNVEAVANRDDAGNPRWRVDLGASPPVNAITDPPWSGVRRGLSSDGRTCLLSLPAEVP
;
A
#
# COMPACT_ATOMS: atom_id res chain seq x y z
N MET A 1 -24.32 52.27 -49.95
CA MET A 1 -23.26 51.25 -50.16
C MET A 1 -22.44 51.09 -48.88
N LYS A 2 -22.33 49.89 -48.30
CA LYS A 2 -21.38 49.63 -47.19
C LYS A 2 -19.98 49.38 -47.80
N ARG A 3 -18.97 50.14 -47.38
CA ARG A 3 -17.57 49.88 -47.74
C ARG A 3 -17.01 48.78 -46.85
N THR A 4 -16.86 47.57 -47.38
CA THR A 4 -16.05 46.52 -46.76
C THR A 4 -14.58 46.94 -46.85
N ARG A 5 -13.93 47.16 -45.69
CA ARG A 5 -12.48 47.29 -45.64
C ARG A 5 -11.88 45.88 -45.69
N ALA A 6 -11.05 45.62 -46.68
CA ALA A 6 -10.25 44.39 -46.71
C ALA A 6 -9.10 44.52 -45.71
N PHE A 7 -8.83 43.46 -44.96
CA PHE A 7 -7.63 43.35 -44.13
C PHE A 7 -6.39 43.38 -45.02
N THR A 8 -5.36 44.10 -44.60
CA THR A 8 -4.07 44.10 -45.28
C THR A 8 -3.30 42.81 -45.00
N LEU A 9 -2.43 42.42 -45.93
CA LEU A 9 -1.57 41.24 -45.78
C LEU A 9 -0.67 41.35 -44.54
N ILE A 10 -0.22 42.56 -44.21
CA ILE A 10 0.62 42.85 -43.04
C ILE A 10 -0.15 42.59 -41.74
N GLU A 11 -1.41 43.04 -41.63
CA GLU A 11 -2.23 42.79 -40.43
C GLU A 11 -2.42 41.28 -40.19
N MET A 12 -2.69 40.50 -41.25
CA MET A 12 -2.79 39.04 -41.15
C MET A 12 -1.45 38.38 -40.75
N LEU A 13 -0.33 38.84 -41.30
CA LEU A 13 1.00 38.32 -40.97
C LEU A 13 1.34 38.55 -39.48
N VAL A 14 1.07 39.76 -38.96
CA VAL A 14 1.32 40.11 -37.56
C VAL A 14 0.46 39.26 -36.62
N VAL A 15 -0.83 39.05 -36.93
CA VAL A 15 -1.72 38.21 -36.13
C VAL A 15 -1.23 36.76 -36.06
N VAL A 16 -0.88 36.15 -37.20
CA VAL A 16 -0.36 34.76 -37.22
C VAL A 16 0.97 34.65 -36.47
N THR A 17 1.85 35.66 -36.58
CA THR A 17 3.13 35.69 -35.84
C THR A 17 2.90 35.74 -34.34
N ILE A 18 1.95 36.57 -33.85
CA ILE A 18 1.60 36.64 -32.43
C ILE A 18 1.03 35.31 -31.94
N ILE A 19 0.13 34.68 -32.69
CA ILE A 19 -0.45 33.37 -32.33
C ILE A 19 0.65 32.29 -32.26
N ALA A 20 1.57 32.27 -33.21
CA ALA A 20 2.67 31.30 -33.23
C ALA A 20 3.61 31.46 -32.02
N VAL A 21 3.96 32.70 -31.64
CA VAL A 21 4.76 32.98 -30.43
C VAL A 21 4.01 32.57 -29.16
N LEU A 22 2.71 32.89 -29.04
CA LEU A 22 1.90 32.49 -27.89
C LEU A 22 1.79 30.96 -27.77
N MET A 23 1.55 30.24 -28.87
CA MET A 23 1.52 28.77 -28.85
C MET A 23 2.89 28.17 -28.50
N GLY A 24 3.98 28.73 -29.02
CA GLY A 24 5.35 28.30 -28.69
C GLY A 24 5.67 28.37 -27.19
N LEU A 25 5.14 29.39 -26.49
CA LEU A 25 5.29 29.55 -25.05
C LEU A 25 4.35 28.65 -24.23
N LEU A 26 3.20 28.25 -24.77
CA LEU A 26 2.20 27.43 -24.07
C LEU A 26 2.51 25.93 -24.06
N LEU A 27 3.11 25.39 -25.13
CA LEU A 27 3.41 23.95 -25.25
C LEU A 27 4.16 23.33 -24.04
N PRO A 28 5.26 23.91 -23.50
CA PRO A 28 5.94 23.31 -22.34
C PRO A 28 5.08 23.33 -21.06
N LEU A 29 4.24 24.36 -20.89
CA LEU A 29 3.34 24.50 -19.73
C LEU A 29 2.18 23.48 -19.78
N MET A 30 1.71 23.10 -20.97
CA MET A 30 0.69 22.07 -21.12
C MET A 30 1.18 20.70 -20.62
N ASN A 31 2.44 20.34 -20.89
CA ASN A 31 3.00 19.06 -20.45
C ASN A 31 3.11 18.96 -18.92
N THR A 32 3.53 20.03 -18.24
CA THR A 32 3.60 20.05 -16.77
C THR A 32 2.21 20.06 -16.14
N ALA A 33 1.25 20.80 -16.72
CA ALA A 33 -0.15 20.80 -16.29
C ALA A 33 -0.81 19.42 -16.44
N LEU A 34 -0.62 18.75 -17.58
CA LEU A 34 -1.14 17.39 -17.82
C LEU A 34 -0.54 16.37 -16.86
N MET A 35 0.78 16.43 -16.59
CA MET A 35 1.41 15.55 -15.61
C MET A 35 0.89 15.81 -14.18
N SER A 36 0.69 17.07 -13.80
CA SER A 36 0.06 17.43 -12.52
C SER A 36 -1.37 16.89 -12.40
N ALA A 37 -2.18 17.03 -13.46
CA ALA A 37 -3.53 16.49 -13.52
C ALA A 37 -3.56 14.95 -13.43
N ARG A 38 -2.60 14.25 -14.07
CA ARG A 38 -2.47 12.79 -13.97
C ARG A 38 -2.04 12.33 -12.58
N VAL A 39 -1.10 13.03 -11.94
CA VAL A 39 -0.71 12.77 -10.54
C VAL A 39 -1.91 12.98 -9.61
N SER A 40 -2.56 14.14 -9.67
CA SER A 40 -3.75 14.46 -8.86
C SER A 40 -4.88 13.44 -9.04
N GLY A 41 -5.20 13.11 -10.29
CA GLY A 41 -6.22 12.13 -10.62
C GLY A 41 -5.86 10.68 -10.27
N THR A 42 -4.59 10.38 -9.99
CA THR A 42 -4.14 9.08 -9.46
C THR A 42 -4.19 9.08 -7.94
N THR A 43 -3.68 10.13 -7.28
CA THR A 43 -3.81 10.36 -5.84
C THR A 43 -5.27 10.28 -5.38
N GLN A 44 -6.21 10.82 -6.15
CA GLN A 44 -7.64 10.70 -5.85
C GLN A 44 -8.14 9.24 -5.86
N ARG A 45 -7.65 8.39 -6.77
CA ARG A 45 -7.99 6.96 -6.81
C ARG A 45 -7.39 6.20 -5.63
N MET A 46 -6.13 6.47 -5.30
CA MET A 46 -5.45 5.90 -4.14
C MET A 46 -6.20 6.24 -2.84
N ASN A 47 -6.57 7.52 -2.66
CA ASN A 47 -7.40 7.93 -1.52
C ASN A 47 -8.79 7.27 -1.54
N GLY A 48 -9.41 7.09 -2.70
CA GLY A 48 -10.69 6.39 -2.85
C GLY A 48 -10.63 4.92 -2.43
N ILE A 49 -9.61 4.18 -2.86
CA ILE A 49 -9.34 2.79 -2.40
C ILE A 49 -9.19 2.77 -0.88
N MET A 50 -8.43 3.70 -0.31
CA MET A 50 -8.19 3.73 1.13
C MET A 50 -9.44 4.10 1.94
N VAL A 51 -10.32 4.96 1.42
CA VAL A 51 -11.66 5.19 1.99
C VAL A 51 -12.54 3.93 1.89
N GLY A 52 -12.48 3.20 0.78
CA GLY A 52 -13.20 1.93 0.61
C GLY A 52 -12.78 0.85 1.62
N LEU A 53 -11.47 0.62 1.76
CA LEU A 53 -10.91 -0.32 2.73
C LEU A 53 -11.26 0.07 4.18
N ASN A 54 -11.15 1.35 4.53
CA ASN A 54 -11.60 1.85 5.83
C ASN A 54 -13.12 1.79 6.01
N GLY A 55 -13.90 1.79 4.92
CA GLY A 55 -15.35 1.61 4.96
C GLY A 55 -15.77 0.25 5.52
N LEU A 56 -15.05 -0.81 5.16
CA LEU A 56 -15.29 -2.18 5.67
C LEU A 56 -15.11 -2.33 7.18
N SER A 57 -14.36 -1.43 7.84
CA SER A 57 -14.25 -1.39 9.30
C SER A 57 -15.61 -1.30 10.00
N ARG A 58 -16.53 -0.52 9.41
CA ARG A 58 -17.77 -0.10 10.05
C ARG A 58 -18.87 -1.15 10.01
N THR A 59 -18.78 -2.11 9.08
CA THR A 59 -19.84 -3.09 8.82
C THR A 59 -19.61 -4.43 9.49
N SER A 60 -18.37 -4.76 9.87
CA SER A 60 -17.94 -6.14 10.10
C SER A 60 -17.44 -6.44 11.53
N GLY A 61 -17.52 -5.47 12.45
CA GLY A 61 -17.02 -5.61 13.83
C GLY A 61 -15.50 -5.65 13.97
N GLY A 62 -14.77 -5.31 12.91
CA GLY A 62 -13.30 -5.27 12.84
C GLY A 62 -12.83 -5.33 11.39
N ALA A 63 -12.17 -4.27 10.92
CA ALA A 63 -11.78 -4.13 9.52
C ALA A 63 -10.75 -5.19 9.10
N THR A 64 -9.76 -5.44 9.98
CA THR A 64 -8.73 -6.45 9.73
C THR A 64 -9.35 -7.81 9.49
N LEU A 65 -10.30 -8.25 10.32
CA LEU A 65 -10.95 -9.57 10.15
C LEU A 65 -11.79 -9.64 8.87
N ALA A 66 -12.48 -8.55 8.52
CA ALA A 66 -13.26 -8.45 7.29
C ALA A 66 -12.38 -8.56 6.05
N LEU A 67 -11.27 -7.82 6.03
CA LEU A 67 -10.28 -7.81 4.95
C LEU A 67 -9.52 -9.13 4.86
N GLN A 68 -9.11 -9.72 6.00
CA GLN A 68 -8.50 -11.05 6.03
C GLN A 68 -9.42 -12.09 5.38
N ARG A 69 -10.72 -12.09 5.71
CA ARG A 69 -11.70 -13.00 5.10
C ARG A 69 -11.97 -12.68 3.62
N ALA A 70 -12.18 -11.42 3.27
CA ALA A 70 -12.53 -11.01 1.91
C ALA A 70 -11.38 -11.19 0.92
N ALA A 71 -10.13 -11.00 1.36
CA ALA A 71 -8.93 -11.11 0.53
C ALA A 71 -8.12 -12.40 0.76
N GLY A 72 -8.63 -13.36 1.53
CA GLY A 72 -7.94 -14.63 1.80
C GLY A 72 -6.55 -14.42 2.42
N LEU A 73 -6.41 -13.41 3.28
CA LEU A 73 -5.18 -13.16 4.03
C LEU A 73 -5.13 -14.16 5.19
N GLY A 74 -3.97 -14.78 5.40
CA GLY A 74 -3.77 -15.79 6.45
C GLY A 74 -3.99 -15.27 7.87
N GLY A 75 -3.95 -16.18 8.84
CA GLY A 75 -4.04 -15.84 10.26
C GLY A 75 -5.46 -15.66 10.82
N VAL A 76 -6.50 -15.88 10.02
CA VAL A 76 -7.88 -15.97 10.55
C VAL A 76 -8.02 -17.21 11.43
N LEU A 77 -7.80 -17.03 12.73
CA LEU A 77 -8.17 -18.03 13.72
C LEU A 77 -9.70 -18.18 13.75
N ARG A 78 -10.18 -19.40 13.61
CA ARG A 78 -11.55 -19.80 13.90
C ARG A 78 -11.54 -20.55 15.24
N ILE A 79 -12.60 -20.35 16.02
CA ILE A 79 -12.80 -21.16 17.23
C ILE A 79 -13.89 -22.16 16.87
N ASP A 80 -13.52 -23.43 16.69
CA ASP A 80 -14.49 -24.49 16.46
C ASP A 80 -14.93 -25.07 17.82
N TYR A 81 -16.04 -24.53 18.31
CA TYR A 81 -16.84 -25.21 19.33
C TYR A 81 -17.56 -26.40 18.67
N PRO A 82 -17.47 -27.61 19.24
CA PRO A 82 -17.77 -27.84 20.66
C PRO A 82 -16.56 -28.08 21.58
N ASN A 83 -15.36 -28.30 21.03
CA ASN A 83 -14.26 -28.90 21.80
C ASN A 83 -13.30 -27.88 22.44
N GLY A 84 -13.54 -26.57 22.24
CA GLY A 84 -12.66 -25.50 22.74
C GLY A 84 -11.33 -25.37 22.01
N ASN A 85 -11.08 -26.18 20.98
CA ASN A 85 -9.86 -26.13 20.19
C ASN A 85 -9.83 -24.90 19.28
N LEU A 86 -8.72 -24.14 19.34
CA LEU A 86 -8.39 -23.12 18.36
C LEU A 86 -7.96 -23.82 17.05
N VAL A 87 -8.87 -23.92 16.09
CA VAL A 87 -8.60 -24.48 14.77
C VAL A 87 -8.37 -23.31 13.82
N ALA A 88 -7.13 -23.10 13.37
CA ALA A 88 -6.86 -22.13 12.31
C ALA A 88 -7.82 -22.41 11.14
N ALA A 89 -8.51 -21.38 10.64
CA ALA A 89 -9.41 -21.57 9.51
C ALA A 89 -8.60 -22.12 8.31
N GLU A 90 -9.28 -22.87 7.45
CA GLU A 90 -8.71 -23.42 6.22
C GLU A 90 -8.03 -22.28 5.43
N GLY A 91 -6.70 -22.31 5.33
CA GLY A 91 -5.89 -21.12 4.98
C GLY A 91 -4.71 -20.79 5.91
N SER A 92 -4.47 -21.64 6.93
CA SER A 92 -3.26 -21.75 7.77
C SER A 92 -3.03 -20.72 8.90
N TRP A 93 -2.27 -21.19 9.89
CA TRP A 93 -1.65 -20.38 10.94
C TRP A 93 -0.80 -19.27 10.33
N LEU A 94 -0.55 -18.19 11.08
CA LEU A 94 0.43 -17.19 10.67
C LEU A 94 1.81 -17.83 10.55
N ASP A 95 2.23 -18.04 9.31
CA ASP A 95 3.62 -18.32 9.02
C ASP A 95 4.42 -17.03 9.22
N TYR A 96 5.00 -16.92 10.41
CA TYR A 96 5.87 -15.80 10.80
C TYR A 96 7.26 -15.84 10.15
N THR A 97 7.54 -16.81 9.26
CA THR A 97 8.70 -16.72 8.37
C THR A 97 8.44 -15.82 7.17
N LEU A 98 7.17 -15.49 6.89
CA LEU A 98 6.78 -14.58 5.81
C LEU A 98 7.00 -13.11 6.24
N PRO A 99 7.70 -12.29 5.44
CA PRO A 99 8.16 -10.95 5.85
C PRO A 99 7.01 -9.94 6.10
N TYR A 100 5.82 -10.23 5.58
CA TYR A 100 4.61 -9.42 5.75
C TYR A 100 3.74 -9.83 6.94
N HIS A 101 4.14 -10.82 7.75
CA HIS A 101 3.47 -11.23 8.98
C HIS A 101 4.22 -10.66 10.21
N LEU A 102 3.80 -9.49 10.66
CA LEU A 102 4.45 -8.75 11.72
C LEU A 102 4.03 -9.27 13.09
N ARG A 103 5.01 -9.68 13.90
CA ARG A 103 4.78 -10.04 15.30
C ARG A 103 4.59 -8.82 16.20
N PHE A 104 5.39 -7.76 15.99
CA PHE A 104 5.47 -6.59 16.88
C PHE A 104 5.87 -5.30 16.12
N PRO A 105 4.99 -4.72 15.29
CA PRO A 105 5.30 -3.50 14.52
C PRO A 105 5.57 -2.28 15.41
N CYS A 106 5.07 -2.30 16.65
CA CYS A 106 5.15 -1.25 17.65
C CYS A 106 5.95 -1.69 18.90
N GLY A 107 6.78 -2.73 18.77
CA GLY A 107 7.62 -3.29 19.83
C GLY A 107 6.91 -4.26 20.78
N LEU A 108 7.71 -5.01 21.54
CA LEU A 108 7.29 -5.93 22.59
C LEU A 108 7.16 -5.21 23.94
N PRO A 109 6.19 -5.56 24.80
CA PRO A 109 6.45 -5.73 26.21
C PRO A 109 7.19 -7.07 26.40
N GLN A 110 8.51 -7.03 26.57
CA GLN A 110 9.34 -8.24 26.73
C GLN A 110 9.01 -8.93 28.08
N THR A 111 9.17 -10.26 28.17
CA THR A 111 8.89 -11.03 29.39
C THR A 111 9.96 -12.08 29.68
N GLN A 112 10.51 -12.07 30.90
CA GLN A 112 11.46 -13.08 31.39
C GLN A 112 10.80 -14.06 32.36
N PHE A 113 11.58 -15.02 32.88
CA PHE A 113 11.21 -15.89 33.99
C PHE A 113 11.98 -15.43 35.24
N VAL A 114 11.30 -15.06 36.32
CA VAL A 114 11.92 -14.71 37.60
C VAL A 114 11.23 -15.51 38.70
N ASN A 115 12.02 -16.25 39.48
CA ASN A 115 11.56 -17.04 40.64
C ASN A 115 10.41 -18.03 40.33
N GLY A 116 10.45 -18.72 39.20
CA GLY A 116 9.44 -19.74 38.85
C GLY A 116 8.09 -19.16 38.37
N TYR A 117 8.01 -17.85 38.12
CA TYR A 117 6.90 -17.20 37.40
C TYR A 117 7.45 -16.46 36.18
N TYR A 118 6.72 -16.43 35.05
CA TYR A 118 7.06 -15.50 33.97
C TYR A 118 6.78 -14.07 34.47
N ALA A 119 7.85 -13.34 34.77
CA ALA A 119 7.81 -11.94 35.20
C ALA A 119 8.25 -11.05 34.04
N VAL A 120 7.40 -10.10 33.67
CA VAL A 120 7.61 -9.17 32.55
C VAL A 120 8.86 -8.28 32.79
N GLN A 121 10.05 -8.70 32.34
CA GLN A 121 11.25 -7.85 32.22
C GLN A 121 11.55 -7.54 30.76
N THR A 122 12.01 -6.32 30.46
CA THR A 122 11.68 -5.59 29.21
C THR A 122 12.73 -5.54 28.09
N THR A 123 13.86 -6.27 28.17
CA THR A 123 15.08 -6.01 27.36
C THR A 123 15.33 -6.73 26.01
N ASP A 124 15.13 -8.04 25.87
CA ASP A 124 16.00 -8.90 25.04
C ASP A 124 15.55 -9.25 23.59
N LEU A 125 14.27 -9.17 23.20
CA LEU A 125 13.82 -9.46 21.81
C LEU A 125 13.79 -8.18 20.98
N PRO A 126 14.68 -8.01 19.97
CA PRO A 126 14.72 -6.80 19.17
C PRO A 126 13.38 -6.62 18.43
N PRO A 127 12.80 -5.42 18.44
CA PRO A 127 11.58 -5.13 17.70
C PRO A 127 11.80 -5.39 16.22
N ALA A 128 10.80 -5.93 15.54
CA ALA A 128 10.93 -6.34 14.16
C ALA A 128 11.27 -5.13 13.28
N THR A 129 12.49 -5.12 12.72
CA THR A 129 12.84 -4.16 11.67
C THR A 129 11.91 -4.40 10.49
N PHE A 130 11.10 -3.40 10.17
CA PHE A 130 10.07 -3.52 9.15
C PHE A 130 10.22 -2.37 8.14
N GLN A 131 10.21 -2.70 6.85
CA GLN A 131 10.33 -1.74 5.78
C GLN A 131 9.15 -1.90 4.82
N LEU A 132 8.91 -0.86 4.02
CA LEU A 132 7.81 -0.86 3.07
C LEU A 132 7.94 -1.96 2.00
N ALA A 133 9.18 -2.32 1.62
CA ALA A 133 9.50 -3.43 0.73
C ALA A 133 9.14 -4.82 1.33
N SER A 134 8.90 -4.90 2.64
CA SER A 134 8.45 -6.14 3.30
C SER A 134 6.93 -6.35 3.21
N MET A 135 6.17 -5.42 2.62
CA MET A 135 4.73 -5.56 2.35
C MET A 135 4.49 -6.43 1.11
N ASN A 136 3.42 -7.23 1.12
CA ASN A 136 3.07 -8.14 0.02
C ASN A 136 2.02 -7.51 -0.90
N ALA A 137 2.22 -7.55 -2.22
CA ALA A 137 1.30 -6.96 -3.20
C ALA A 137 0.44 -7.98 -3.96
N ARG A 138 0.63 -9.30 -3.75
CA ARG A 138 -0.06 -10.37 -4.48
C ARG A 138 -1.57 -10.36 -4.33
N ARG A 139 -2.07 -9.89 -3.18
CA ARG A 139 -3.52 -9.76 -2.88
C ARG A 139 -4.12 -8.43 -3.33
N SER A 140 -3.44 -7.69 -4.21
CA SER A 140 -3.92 -6.40 -4.72
C SER A 140 -5.32 -6.52 -5.34
N THR A 141 -5.59 -7.56 -6.12
CA THR A 141 -6.89 -7.81 -6.75
C THR A 141 -8.01 -7.96 -5.74
N GLU A 142 -7.81 -8.76 -4.69
CA GLU A 142 -8.82 -9.07 -3.71
C GLU A 142 -9.02 -7.89 -2.74
N LEU A 143 -7.96 -7.15 -2.40
CA LEU A 143 -8.06 -5.91 -1.63
C LEU A 143 -8.77 -4.80 -2.42
N LEU A 144 -8.53 -4.67 -3.73
CA LEU A 144 -9.27 -3.74 -4.60
C LEU A 144 -10.75 -4.15 -4.75
N ALA A 145 -11.06 -5.45 -4.79
CA ALA A 145 -12.43 -5.94 -4.78
C ALA A 145 -13.12 -5.64 -3.44
N ALA A 146 -12.43 -5.88 -2.32
CA ALA A 146 -12.91 -5.54 -0.98
C ALA A 146 -13.14 -4.02 -0.81
N ALA A 147 -12.28 -3.18 -1.40
CA ALA A 147 -12.46 -1.73 -1.43
C ALA A 147 -13.63 -1.24 -2.32
N GLY A 148 -14.33 -2.15 -3.03
CA GLY A 148 -15.40 -1.81 -3.98
C GLY A 148 -14.90 -1.21 -5.30
N VAL A 149 -13.60 -1.33 -5.60
CA VAL A 149 -12.96 -0.79 -6.82
C VAL A 149 -13.00 -1.79 -7.97
N LEU A 150 -12.94 -3.09 -7.67
CA LEU A 150 -13.10 -4.19 -8.64
C LEU A 150 -14.43 -4.93 -8.45
N PRO A 151 -15.15 -5.30 -9.53
CA PRO A 151 -16.32 -6.17 -9.44
C PRO A 151 -15.91 -7.60 -9.07
N THR A 152 -16.64 -8.26 -8.18
CA THR A 152 -16.14 -9.45 -7.44
C THR A 152 -15.82 -10.69 -8.28
N THR A 153 -16.52 -10.96 -9.38
CA THR A 153 -16.31 -12.17 -10.21
C THR A 153 -15.61 -11.91 -11.55
N ALA A 154 -15.70 -10.70 -12.11
CA ALA A 154 -15.01 -10.31 -13.35
C ALA A 154 -13.75 -9.46 -13.11
N GLY A 155 -13.58 -8.93 -11.90
CA GLY A 155 -12.59 -7.91 -11.57
C GLY A 155 -11.15 -8.39 -11.69
N ALA A 156 -10.83 -9.62 -11.29
CA ALA A 156 -9.47 -10.14 -11.44
C ALA A 156 -9.06 -10.22 -12.93
N ALA A 157 -9.96 -10.66 -13.81
CA ALA A 157 -9.70 -10.67 -15.25
C ALA A 157 -9.55 -9.24 -15.82
N ALA A 158 -10.45 -8.32 -15.45
CA ALA A 158 -10.39 -6.92 -15.87
C ALA A 158 -9.13 -6.21 -15.32
N TYR A 159 -8.70 -6.50 -14.10
CA TYR A 159 -7.45 -6.01 -13.53
C TYR A 159 -6.20 -6.51 -14.28
N ASN A 160 -6.29 -7.66 -14.95
CA ASN A 160 -5.17 -8.23 -15.71
C ASN A 160 -5.15 -7.72 -17.17
N THR A 161 -6.31 -7.42 -17.76
CA THR A 161 -6.43 -7.09 -19.20
C THR A 161 -6.79 -5.63 -19.50
N ASP A 162 -7.57 -4.96 -18.66
CA ASP A 162 -7.96 -3.56 -18.89
C ASP A 162 -6.87 -2.60 -18.37
N ARG A 163 -6.29 -1.88 -19.32
CA ARG A 163 -5.23 -0.86 -19.13
C ARG A 163 -5.72 0.54 -19.48
N SER A 164 -7.03 0.71 -19.57
CA SER A 164 -7.66 2.01 -19.73
C SER A 164 -7.30 2.93 -18.56
N ALA A 165 -6.79 4.12 -18.87
CA ALA A 165 -6.56 5.18 -17.88
C ALA A 165 -7.87 5.67 -17.21
N ASN A 166 -9.05 5.25 -17.70
CA ASN A 166 -10.35 5.51 -17.08
C ASN A 166 -10.74 4.47 -16.03
N ALA A 167 -10.21 3.23 -16.10
CA ALA A 167 -10.51 2.19 -15.13
C ALA A 167 -10.07 2.63 -13.72
N PRO A 168 -10.89 2.39 -12.67
CA PRO A 168 -10.61 2.91 -11.32
C PRO A 168 -9.48 2.16 -10.61
N TRP A 169 -9.13 0.94 -11.05
CA TRP A 169 -7.99 0.16 -10.59
C TRP A 169 -6.66 0.49 -11.28
N ASN A 170 -6.65 1.38 -12.28
CA ASN A 170 -5.44 1.85 -12.94
C ASN A 170 -5.08 3.27 -12.47
N ASP A 171 -3.82 3.66 -12.64
CA ASP A 171 -3.39 5.04 -12.57
C ASP A 171 -3.84 5.83 -13.82
N ARG A 172 -3.47 7.13 -13.89
CA ARG A 172 -3.82 7.99 -15.03
C ARG A 172 -2.94 7.80 -16.27
N TRP A 173 -2.04 6.81 -16.26
CA TRP A 173 -1.24 6.38 -17.40
C TRP A 173 -1.67 4.99 -17.91
N GLY A 174 -2.51 4.26 -17.17
CA GLY A 174 -3.05 2.94 -17.55
C GLY A 174 -2.37 1.77 -16.86
N ASN A 175 -1.40 2.01 -15.97
CA ASN A 175 -0.75 0.97 -15.20
C ASN A 175 -1.58 0.62 -13.96
N PRO A 176 -1.59 -0.65 -13.51
CA PRO A 176 -2.40 -1.06 -12.37
C PRO A 176 -1.94 -0.39 -11.07
N LEU A 177 -2.91 -0.05 -10.23
CA LEU A 177 -2.69 0.32 -8.84
C LEU A 177 -2.40 -0.94 -8.04
N LEU A 178 -1.36 -0.87 -7.21
CA LEU A 178 -0.98 -1.94 -6.28
C LEU A 178 -1.53 -1.61 -4.90
N VAL A 179 -2.03 -2.62 -4.20
CA VAL A 179 -2.44 -2.51 -2.80
C VAL A 179 -1.61 -3.53 -2.02
N ALA A 180 -0.49 -3.06 -1.47
CA ALA A 180 0.38 -3.87 -0.67
C ALA A 180 -0.09 -3.88 0.79
N TYR A 181 0.07 -5.02 1.47
CA TYR A 181 -0.33 -5.19 2.85
C TYR A 181 0.78 -5.81 3.71
N ALA A 182 0.73 -5.51 5.01
CA ALA A 182 1.37 -6.29 6.05
C ALA A 182 0.39 -6.50 7.20
N LEU A 183 0.34 -7.70 7.74
CA LEU A 183 -0.58 -8.09 8.79
C LEU A 183 0.15 -8.11 10.12
N TYR A 184 -0.26 -7.25 11.05
CA TYR A 184 0.05 -7.41 12.45
C TYR A 184 -0.99 -8.33 13.09
N GLN A 185 -0.51 -9.38 13.75
CA GLN A 185 -1.35 -10.16 14.64
C GLN A 185 -0.48 -10.85 15.68
N PHE A 186 -0.83 -10.61 16.94
CA PHE A 186 -0.16 -11.23 18.07
C PHE A 186 -0.40 -12.75 18.09
N SER A 187 0.67 -13.53 18.05
CA SER A 187 0.69 -14.89 18.59
C SER A 187 1.62 -14.94 19.80
N PRO A 188 1.21 -15.58 20.90
CA PRO A 188 2.16 -16.09 21.88
C PRO A 188 2.94 -17.27 21.28
N ALA A 189 4.08 -17.60 21.89
CA ALA A 189 4.92 -18.70 21.41
C ALA A 189 4.17 -20.05 21.50
N PRO A 190 4.24 -20.91 20.46
CA PRO A 190 3.40 -22.12 20.36
C PRO A 190 3.65 -23.16 21.45
N ALA A 191 4.75 -23.07 22.20
CA ALA A 191 5.13 -24.02 23.25
C ALA A 191 4.52 -23.75 24.64
N GLN A 192 3.80 -22.64 24.85
CA GLN A 192 3.40 -22.17 26.20
C GLN A 192 1.90 -21.85 26.34
N ALA A 193 1.08 -22.22 25.37
CA ALA A 193 -0.32 -21.80 25.28
C ALA A 193 -1.30 -22.50 26.25
N LEU A 194 -0.83 -23.29 27.22
CA LEU A 194 -1.68 -24.18 28.04
C LEU A 194 -2.04 -23.64 29.44
N ASP A 195 -1.24 -22.75 30.04
CA ASP A 195 -1.39 -22.34 31.45
C ASP A 195 -1.83 -20.87 31.63
N GLY A 196 -2.89 -20.43 30.95
CA GLY A 196 -3.52 -19.10 31.16
C GLY A 196 -2.67 -17.86 30.78
N TYR A 197 -1.41 -18.05 30.38
CA TYR A 197 -0.51 -16.97 29.93
C TYR A 197 -0.98 -16.29 28.63
N PHE A 198 -1.69 -17.03 27.76
CA PHE A 198 -2.28 -16.51 26.53
C PHE A 198 -3.16 -15.28 26.80
N ASP A 199 -4.13 -15.43 27.70
CA ASP A 199 -5.12 -14.39 28.00
C ASP A 199 -4.46 -13.14 28.61
N ASN A 200 -3.44 -13.31 29.45
CA ASN A 200 -2.71 -12.18 30.03
C ASN A 200 -1.96 -11.37 28.97
N GLN A 201 -1.22 -12.02 28.07
CA GLN A 201 -0.49 -11.31 27.01
C GLN A 201 -1.45 -10.68 25.98
N TRP A 202 -2.51 -11.40 25.60
CA TRP A 202 -3.52 -10.90 24.66
C TRP A 202 -4.29 -9.71 25.24
N ARG A 203 -4.63 -9.75 26.54
CA ARG A 203 -5.20 -8.63 27.29
C ARG A 203 -4.26 -7.44 27.34
N LEU A 204 -2.98 -7.61 27.69
CA LEU A 204 -2.00 -6.51 27.76
C LEU A 204 -1.80 -5.83 26.40
N VAL A 205 -1.77 -6.59 25.31
CA VAL A 205 -1.75 -6.06 23.94
C VAL A 205 -3.04 -5.27 23.65
N ASN A 206 -4.19 -5.81 24.01
CA ASN A 206 -5.48 -5.14 23.80
C ASN A 206 -5.63 -3.85 24.64
N GLU A 207 -5.19 -3.86 25.90
CA GLU A 207 -5.19 -2.70 26.80
C GLU A 207 -4.25 -1.59 26.30
N ARG A 208 -3.09 -1.95 25.74
CA ARG A 208 -2.09 -0.98 25.25
C ARG A 208 -2.38 -0.43 23.87
N TYR A 209 -2.87 -1.25 22.94
CA TYR A 209 -3.01 -0.89 21.52
C TYR A 209 -4.48 -0.80 21.06
N GLY A 210 -5.44 -1.11 21.92
CA GLY A 210 -6.88 -1.14 21.61
C GLY A 210 -7.33 -2.28 20.70
N ARG A 211 -6.39 -3.13 20.26
CA ARG A 211 -6.59 -4.23 19.31
C ARG A 211 -5.44 -5.23 19.37
N THR A 212 -5.70 -6.45 18.97
CA THR A 212 -4.74 -7.57 18.97
C THR A 212 -4.28 -8.00 17.57
N ARG A 213 -4.83 -7.31 16.56
CA ARG A 213 -4.49 -7.42 15.14
C ARG A 213 -4.64 -6.05 14.47
N SER A 214 -3.91 -5.80 13.39
CA SER A 214 -4.18 -4.71 12.46
C SER A 214 -3.64 -5.02 11.07
N LEU A 215 -4.25 -4.44 10.04
CA LEU A 215 -3.73 -4.54 8.68
C LEU A 215 -3.11 -3.20 8.29
N LEU A 216 -1.79 -3.18 8.08
CA LEU A 216 -1.11 -2.06 7.44
C LEU A 216 -1.30 -2.19 5.93
N VAL A 217 -1.81 -1.15 5.28
CA VAL A 217 -2.03 -1.12 3.83
C VAL A 217 -1.40 0.13 3.22
N SER A 218 -0.64 -0.04 2.15
CA SER A 218 -0.10 1.05 1.34
C SER A 218 -0.46 0.82 -0.13
N ILE A 219 -0.66 1.92 -0.86
CA ILE A 219 -1.09 1.90 -2.26
C ILE A 219 0.04 2.48 -3.11
N GLY A 220 0.39 1.76 -4.17
CA GLY A 220 1.44 2.14 -5.13
C GLY A 220 0.90 2.38 -6.53
N ALA A 221 1.54 3.28 -7.27
CA ALA A 221 1.34 3.47 -8.71
C ALA A 221 2.69 3.67 -9.41
N ALA A 222 2.92 2.95 -10.50
CA ALA A 222 4.18 3.01 -11.24
C ALA A 222 4.34 4.27 -12.09
N GLY A 223 3.23 4.93 -12.47
CA GLY A 223 3.23 6.17 -13.24
C GLY A 223 3.54 5.97 -14.74
N PRO A 224 4.16 6.93 -15.45
CA PRO A 224 4.28 6.89 -16.92
C PRO A 224 5.21 5.79 -17.45
N ASN A 225 6.26 5.45 -16.69
CA ASN A 225 7.41 4.70 -17.18
C ASN A 225 7.63 3.48 -16.27
N LEU A 226 7.30 2.30 -16.78
CA LEU A 226 7.65 1.03 -16.13
C LEU A 226 9.17 0.79 -16.17
N PRO A 227 9.74 -0.07 -15.32
CA PRO A 227 11.15 -0.42 -15.41
C PRO A 227 11.46 -1.19 -16.69
N VAL A 228 12.71 -1.12 -17.14
CA VAL A 228 13.19 -1.93 -18.27
C VAL A 228 12.99 -3.41 -17.95
N GLY A 229 12.41 -4.16 -18.89
CA GLY A 229 12.08 -5.58 -18.71
C GLY A 229 10.67 -5.84 -18.16
N TYR A 230 9.87 -4.81 -17.86
CA TYR A 230 8.45 -4.96 -17.50
C TYR A 230 7.58 -4.58 -18.69
N SER A 231 6.89 -5.55 -19.26
CA SER A 231 5.79 -5.30 -20.16
C SER A 231 4.47 -5.36 -19.40
N ILE A 232 3.51 -4.55 -19.84
CA ILE A 232 2.13 -4.61 -19.33
C ILE A 232 1.49 -6.00 -19.58
N SER A 233 1.97 -6.72 -20.59
CA SER A 233 1.59 -8.11 -20.91
C SER A 233 2.04 -9.13 -19.86
N ASP A 234 3.16 -8.90 -19.14
CA ASP A 234 3.62 -9.82 -18.10
C ASP A 234 2.68 -9.83 -16.87
N LEU A 235 1.96 -8.72 -16.67
CA LEU A 235 0.89 -8.57 -15.66
C LEU A 235 -0.45 -9.18 -16.12
N ALA A 236 -0.58 -9.57 -17.39
CA ALA A 236 -1.83 -10.09 -17.96
C ALA A 236 -1.93 -11.63 -17.93
N VAL A 237 -0.81 -12.34 -17.73
CA VAL A 237 -0.77 -13.80 -17.72
C VAL A 237 -1.34 -14.33 -16.40
N ALA A 238 -2.53 -14.93 -16.47
CA ALA A 238 -3.18 -15.55 -15.32
C ALA A 238 -2.27 -16.64 -14.70
N GLY A 239 -1.90 -16.46 -13.42
CA GLY A 239 -0.97 -17.34 -12.70
C GLY A 239 0.47 -16.83 -12.59
N ALA A 240 0.86 -15.77 -13.32
CA ALA A 240 2.19 -15.15 -13.19
C ALA A 240 2.32 -14.15 -12.01
N HIS A 241 1.23 -13.97 -11.24
CA HIS A 241 1.10 -12.96 -10.18
C HIS A 241 2.06 -13.12 -8.99
N ASP A 242 2.59 -14.34 -8.78
CA ASP A 242 3.51 -14.64 -7.67
C ASP A 242 4.89 -13.97 -7.77
N GLY A 243 5.17 -13.22 -8.84
CA GLY A 243 6.37 -12.40 -8.94
C GLY A 243 6.14 -11.01 -9.57
N SER A 244 5.24 -10.87 -10.54
CA SER A 244 5.08 -9.61 -11.29
C SER A 244 4.54 -8.45 -10.45
N LEU A 245 3.66 -8.71 -9.49
CA LEU A 245 3.11 -7.68 -8.59
C LEU A 245 4.10 -7.27 -7.49
N ASP A 246 4.81 -8.24 -6.89
CA ASP A 246 5.85 -7.98 -5.90
C ASP A 246 7.00 -7.17 -6.53
N ASN A 247 7.44 -7.56 -7.72
CA ASN A 247 8.45 -6.82 -8.49
C ASN A 247 8.03 -5.37 -8.83
N LEU A 248 6.76 -5.16 -9.20
CA LEU A 248 6.25 -3.82 -9.48
C LEU A 248 6.12 -2.99 -8.19
N TRP A 249 5.81 -3.64 -7.07
CA TRP A 249 5.83 -3.03 -5.74
C TRP A 249 7.23 -2.60 -5.31
N ASP A 250 8.21 -3.50 -5.44
CA ASP A 250 9.63 -3.21 -5.19
C ASP A 250 10.12 -2.04 -6.03
N ASN A 251 9.65 -1.93 -7.28
CA ASN A 251 9.95 -0.75 -8.09
C ASN A 251 9.33 0.54 -7.52
N VAL A 252 8.04 0.54 -7.16
CA VAL A 252 7.40 1.72 -6.58
C VAL A 252 8.09 2.11 -5.27
N GLU A 253 8.49 1.15 -4.44
CA GLU A 253 9.27 1.37 -3.21
C GLU A 253 10.63 2.01 -3.53
N ALA A 254 11.40 1.42 -4.45
CA ALA A 254 12.73 1.89 -4.81
C ALA A 254 12.75 3.30 -5.42
N VAL A 255 11.64 3.75 -6.04
CA VAL A 255 11.50 5.10 -6.61
C VAL A 255 10.88 6.10 -5.63
N ALA A 256 9.88 5.69 -4.84
CA ALA A 256 9.09 6.62 -4.02
C ALA A 256 9.43 6.60 -2.52
N ASN A 257 9.88 5.48 -1.95
CA ASN A 257 10.22 5.38 -0.53
C ASN A 257 11.66 5.82 -0.22
N ARG A 258 12.50 6.15 -1.21
CA ARG A 258 13.92 6.45 -0.96
C ARG A 258 14.20 7.91 -0.62
N ASP A 259 15.24 8.11 0.19
CA ASP A 259 15.88 9.41 0.41
C ASP A 259 16.98 9.68 -0.62
N ASP A 260 17.58 10.86 -0.51
CA ASP A 260 18.55 11.35 -1.48
C ASP A 260 19.90 10.61 -1.36
N ALA A 261 20.05 9.76 -0.32
CA ALA A 261 21.15 8.82 -0.11
C ALA A 261 20.74 7.36 -0.39
N GLY A 262 19.54 7.10 -0.92
CA GLY A 262 19.04 5.78 -1.29
C GLY A 262 18.47 4.94 -0.14
N ASN A 263 18.40 5.46 1.09
CA ASN A 263 17.84 4.74 2.23
C ASN A 263 16.31 4.72 2.18
N PRO A 264 15.65 3.66 2.70
CA PRO A 264 14.20 3.68 2.88
C PRO A 264 13.84 4.72 3.96
N ARG A 265 12.99 5.69 3.56
CA ARG A 265 12.41 6.72 4.43
C ARG A 265 11.43 6.08 5.40
N TRP A 266 10.44 5.35 4.88
CA TRP A 266 9.50 4.61 5.69
C TRP A 266 10.14 3.30 6.14
N ARG A 267 10.54 3.27 7.42
CA ARG A 267 11.03 2.08 8.13
C ARG A 267 10.66 2.15 9.61
N VAL A 268 10.46 1.00 10.22
CA VAL A 268 10.50 0.80 11.67
C VAL A 268 11.81 0.11 11.98
N ASP A 269 12.64 0.76 12.77
CA ASP A 269 13.93 0.28 13.26
C ASP A 269 14.19 0.94 14.62
N LEU A 270 13.68 0.32 15.69
CA LEU A 270 13.89 0.83 17.04
C LEU A 270 15.28 0.46 17.61
N GLY A 271 16.09 -0.29 16.85
CA GLY A 271 17.50 -0.56 17.16
C GLY A 271 18.44 0.53 16.64
N ALA A 272 17.98 1.37 15.72
CA ALA A 272 18.70 2.56 15.27
C ALA A 272 18.95 3.56 16.43
N SER A 273 19.96 4.42 16.24
CA SER A 273 20.26 5.54 17.15
C SER A 273 20.23 6.86 16.37
N PRO A 274 19.18 7.69 16.52
CA PRO A 274 17.98 7.47 17.34
C PRO A 274 17.04 6.39 16.76
N PRO A 275 16.15 5.80 17.58
CA PRO A 275 15.12 4.86 17.12
C PRO A 275 14.22 5.49 16.05
N VAL A 276 13.97 4.76 14.96
CA VAL A 276 13.09 5.20 13.86
C VAL A 276 11.79 4.41 13.91
N ASN A 277 10.64 5.10 13.99
CA ASN A 277 9.33 4.45 13.97
C ASN A 277 8.37 5.15 13.02
N ALA A 278 8.41 4.79 11.74
CA ALA A 278 7.57 5.41 10.71
C ALA A 278 6.06 5.11 10.83
N ILE A 279 5.62 4.32 11.82
CA ILE A 279 4.20 4.18 12.19
C ILE A 279 3.76 5.34 13.10
N THR A 280 4.60 5.75 14.06
CA THR A 280 4.28 6.83 15.00
C THR A 280 4.75 8.20 14.52
N ASP A 281 5.87 8.26 13.80
CA ASP A 281 6.46 9.47 13.22
C ASP A 281 6.67 9.27 11.72
N PRO A 282 5.61 9.43 10.91
CA PRO A 282 5.65 9.11 9.48
C PRO A 282 6.49 10.16 8.71
N PRO A 283 7.46 9.73 7.87
CA PRO A 283 8.38 10.62 7.15
C PRO A 283 7.75 11.46 6.02
N TRP A 284 6.45 11.32 5.78
CA TRP A 284 5.64 12.20 4.94
C TRP A 284 4.15 12.05 5.30
N SER A 285 3.29 12.91 4.74
CA SER A 285 1.83 12.78 4.82
C SER A 285 1.20 12.59 3.44
N GLY A 286 0.08 11.87 3.38
CA GLY A 286 -0.67 11.62 2.14
C GLY A 286 0.06 10.72 1.13
N VAL A 287 -0.03 11.08 -0.16
CA VAL A 287 0.62 10.37 -1.27
C VAL A 287 1.91 11.10 -1.65
N ARG A 288 3.03 10.40 -1.49
CA ARG A 288 4.36 10.84 -1.90
C ARG A 288 4.58 10.56 -3.38
N ARG A 289 5.29 11.47 -4.05
CA ARG A 289 5.80 11.28 -5.42
C ARG A 289 7.30 11.00 -5.36
N GLY A 290 7.71 9.88 -5.97
CA GLY A 290 9.10 9.58 -6.29
C GLY A 290 9.47 10.06 -7.69
N LEU A 291 10.76 10.35 -7.88
CA LEU A 291 11.38 10.57 -9.18
C LEU A 291 12.77 9.93 -9.15
N SER A 292 13.01 8.95 -10.01
CA SER A 292 14.32 8.31 -10.15
C SER A 292 15.22 9.05 -11.15
N SER A 293 16.51 8.75 -11.11
CA SER A 293 17.54 9.33 -12.01
C SER A 293 17.30 9.05 -13.50
N ASP A 294 16.60 7.97 -13.83
CA ASP A 294 16.16 7.62 -15.18
C ASP A 294 14.77 8.21 -15.57
N GLY A 295 14.22 9.10 -14.73
CA GLY A 295 13.00 9.85 -15.02
C GLY A 295 11.69 9.09 -14.80
N ARG A 296 11.71 7.87 -14.23
CA ARG A 296 10.46 7.23 -13.76
C ARG A 296 9.86 8.03 -12.61
N THR A 297 8.55 8.20 -12.63
CA THR A 297 7.79 8.88 -11.58
C THR A 297 6.81 7.89 -10.98
N CYS A 298 6.98 7.50 -9.71
CA CYS A 298 6.04 6.64 -9.01
C CYS A 298 5.28 7.41 -7.93
N LEU A 299 4.11 6.91 -7.54
CA LEU A 299 3.31 7.46 -6.43
C LEU A 299 3.11 6.38 -5.37
N LEU A 300 3.11 6.80 -4.12
CA LEU A 300 3.08 5.89 -2.98
C LEU A 300 2.35 6.52 -1.80
N SER A 301 1.31 5.87 -1.28
CA SER A 301 0.67 6.32 -0.04
C SER A 301 1.54 5.98 1.17
N LEU A 302 1.44 6.77 2.23
CA LEU A 302 1.83 6.27 3.54
C LEU A 302 1.07 4.95 3.84
N PRO A 303 1.67 3.96 4.53
CA PRO A 303 0.92 2.92 5.20
C PRO A 303 -0.17 3.50 6.09
N ALA A 304 -1.42 3.17 5.79
CA ALA A 304 -2.56 3.41 6.64
C ALA A 304 -2.84 2.13 7.42
N GLU A 305 -3.05 2.26 8.73
CA GLU A 305 -3.42 1.14 9.57
C GLU A 305 -4.94 1.00 9.61
N VAL A 306 -5.42 -0.15 9.18
CA VAL A 306 -6.83 -0.51 9.10
C VAL A 306 -7.14 -1.43 10.30
N PRO A 307 -7.93 -0.98 11.31
CA PRO A 307 -8.16 -1.70 12.58
C PRO A 307 -9.16 -2.87 12.45
#